data_AF-X1EP18-F1
#
_entry.id   AF-X1EP18-F1
#
_cell.length_a   1.000
_cell.length_b   1.000
_cell.length_c   1.000
_cell.angle_alpha   90.00
_cell.angle_beta   90.00
_cell.angle_gamma   90.00
#
_symmetry.space_group_name_H-M   'P 1'
#
loop_
_entity.id
_entity.type
_entity.pdbx_description
1 polymer ?
#
loop_
_entity_poly.entity_id
_entity_poly.type
_entity_poly.pdbx_seq_one_letter_code
_entity_poly.pdbx_strand_id
1 'polypeptide(L)'
;MNTDPKINGILVQLPLPKHLNESKVLLVINPDKDVDGFHPTNIGKMVAGQAAFLPCTPHGIIQLLQRSGVKIEGSHTAIVGRSNIVGKPVANMLIQKNRESNATVTVCHTRTADLAYHTRQADIIIAAADRPNTITADMVKDGVVVIDVGVNRIEDETAKKGYRLVGDVDFETVKEKAS
;
A
#
# COMPACT_ATOMS: atom_id res chain seq x y z
N MET A 1 0.40 -27.46 -10.07
CA MET A 1 -0.17 -26.54 -9.05
C MET A 1 -1.59 -26.12 -9.39
N ASN A 2 -1.83 -25.41 -10.50
CA ASN A 2 -3.19 -24.96 -10.86
C ASN A 2 -4.25 -26.07 -10.89
N THR A 3 -3.93 -27.21 -11.49
CA THR A 3 -4.84 -28.36 -11.64
C THR A 3 -4.88 -29.29 -10.43
N ASP A 4 -4.00 -29.09 -9.45
CA ASP A 4 -3.94 -29.96 -8.27
C ASP A 4 -5.04 -29.57 -7.27
N PRO A 5 -6.02 -30.44 -6.99
CA PRO A 5 -7.11 -30.13 -6.07
C PRO A 5 -6.67 -29.99 -4.61
N LYS A 6 -5.47 -30.46 -4.24
CA LYS A 6 -4.92 -30.29 -2.88
C LYS A 6 -4.32 -28.90 -2.65
N ILE A 7 -4.12 -28.12 -3.71
CA ILE A 7 -3.53 -26.77 -3.64
C ILE A 7 -4.67 -25.74 -3.76
N ASN A 8 -4.94 -25.02 -2.68
CA ASN A 8 -5.98 -23.99 -2.64
C ASN A 8 -5.47 -22.59 -3.04
N GLY A 9 -4.17 -22.34 -2.88
CA GLY A 9 -3.57 -21.04 -3.14
C GLY A 9 -2.15 -21.18 -3.69
N ILE A 10 -1.77 -20.22 -4.51
CA ILE A 10 -0.46 -20.09 -5.15
C ILE A 10 0.01 -18.66 -4.91
N LEU A 11 1.21 -18.54 -4.34
CA LEU A 11 1.90 -17.29 -4.10
C LEU A 11 3.23 -17.32 -4.86
N VAL A 12 3.60 -16.20 -5.48
CA VAL A 12 4.89 -16.04 -6.14
C VAL A 12 5.60 -14.88 -5.47
N GLN A 13 6.72 -15.18 -4.80
CA GLN A 13 7.53 -14.17 -4.15
C GLN A 13 8.14 -13.21 -5.19
N LEU A 14 7.89 -11.91 -5.03
CA LEU A 14 8.46 -10.83 -5.83
C LEU A 14 9.54 -10.06 -5.03
N PRO A 15 10.47 -9.35 -5.69
CA PRO A 15 10.67 -9.32 -7.15
C PRO A 15 11.30 -10.62 -7.67
N LEU A 16 11.04 -10.95 -8.93
CA LEU A 16 11.71 -12.08 -9.59
C LEU A 16 13.13 -11.70 -10.05
N PRO A 17 14.03 -12.69 -10.25
CA PRO A 17 15.27 -12.47 -10.98
C PRO A 17 15.06 -11.71 -12.29
N LYS A 18 15.93 -10.73 -12.60
CA LYS A 18 15.76 -9.77 -13.72
C LYS A 18 15.50 -10.39 -15.10
N HIS A 19 15.91 -11.63 -15.32
CA HIS A 19 15.71 -12.34 -16.59
C HIS A 19 14.33 -12.99 -16.72
N LEU A 20 13.54 -13.03 -15.64
CA LEU A 20 12.18 -13.56 -15.63
C LEU A 20 11.17 -12.42 -15.80
N ASN A 21 10.07 -12.72 -16.49
CA ASN A 21 8.98 -11.77 -16.69
C ASN A 21 7.88 -12.02 -15.65
N GLU A 22 7.80 -11.13 -14.66
CA GLU A 22 6.81 -11.19 -13.57
C GLU A 22 5.38 -11.27 -14.09
N SER A 23 5.03 -10.45 -15.09
CA SER A 23 3.68 -10.46 -15.66
C SER A 23 3.32 -11.81 -16.28
N LYS A 24 4.26 -12.47 -16.98
CA LYS A 24 4.04 -13.82 -17.52
C LYS A 24 3.83 -14.84 -16.41
N VAL A 25 4.61 -14.76 -15.33
CA VAL A 25 4.47 -15.69 -14.20
C VAL A 25 3.12 -15.52 -13.51
N LEU A 26 2.72 -14.27 -13.22
CA LEU A 26 1.44 -13.98 -12.58
C LEU A 26 0.24 -14.42 -13.45
N LEU A 27 0.30 -14.22 -14.77
CA LEU A 27 -0.78 -14.61 -15.71
C LEU A 27 -0.97 -16.14 -15.85
N VAL A 28 0.01 -16.95 -15.46
CA VAL A 28 -0.10 -18.41 -15.52
C VAL A 28 -0.84 -18.96 -14.29
N ILE A 29 -0.92 -18.21 -13.19
CA ILE A 29 -1.62 -18.62 -11.98
C ILE A 29 -3.13 -18.62 -12.26
N ASN A 30 -3.85 -19.68 -11.88
CA ASN A 30 -5.30 -19.67 -11.93
C ASN A 30 -5.82 -18.54 -11.01
N PRO A 31 -6.63 -17.57 -11.49
CA PRO A 31 -7.16 -16.48 -10.67
C PRO A 31 -7.86 -16.93 -9.39
N ASP A 32 -8.53 -18.10 -9.42
CA ASP A 32 -9.23 -18.66 -8.26
C ASP A 32 -8.28 -19.31 -7.24
N LYS A 33 -6.98 -19.33 -7.52
CA LYS A 33 -5.91 -19.76 -6.61
C LYS A 33 -4.87 -18.65 -6.39
N ASP A 34 -5.06 -17.46 -6.95
CA ASP A 34 -4.16 -16.33 -6.77
C ASP A 34 -4.46 -15.63 -5.43
N VAL A 35 -3.94 -16.21 -4.35
CA VAL A 35 -4.18 -15.71 -2.99
C VAL A 35 -3.37 -14.45 -2.67
N ASP A 36 -2.46 -14.02 -3.56
CA ASP A 36 -1.78 -12.72 -3.47
C ASP A 36 -2.59 -11.59 -4.13
N GLY A 37 -3.58 -11.93 -4.96
CA GLY A 37 -4.48 -10.97 -5.60
C GLY A 37 -3.85 -10.14 -6.73
N PHE A 38 -2.65 -10.49 -7.22
CA PHE A 38 -1.96 -9.75 -8.27
C PHE A 38 -2.26 -10.23 -9.69
N HIS A 39 -3.03 -11.31 -9.85
CA HIS A 39 -3.49 -11.72 -11.17
C HIS A 39 -4.36 -10.59 -11.77
N PRO A 40 -4.11 -10.15 -13.03
CA PRO A 40 -4.85 -9.05 -13.64
C PRO A 40 -6.38 -9.20 -13.61
N THR A 41 -6.89 -10.43 -13.74
CA THR A 41 -8.32 -10.74 -13.52
C THR A 41 -8.81 -10.36 -12.11
N ASN A 42 -8.08 -10.69 -11.05
CA ASN A 42 -8.45 -10.34 -9.68
C ASN A 42 -8.36 -8.83 -9.44
N ILE A 43 -7.31 -8.18 -9.96
CA ILE A 43 -7.21 -6.70 -9.96
C ILE A 43 -8.39 -6.07 -10.69
N GLY A 44 -8.73 -6.54 -11.90
CA GLY A 44 -9.85 -6.02 -12.69
C GLY A 44 -11.19 -6.20 -11.99
N LYS A 45 -11.43 -7.38 -11.40
CA LYS A 45 -12.61 -7.65 -10.56
C LYS A 45 -12.67 -6.71 -9.36
N MET A 46 -11.56 -6.52 -8.64
CA MET A 46 -11.46 -5.59 -7.50
C MET A 46 -11.80 -4.15 -7.92
N VAL A 47 -11.24 -3.67 -9.04
CA VAL A 47 -11.54 -2.34 -9.59
C VAL A 47 -13.04 -2.21 -9.90
N ALA A 48 -13.64 -3.25 -10.47
CA ALA A 48 -15.06 -3.32 -10.79
C ALA A 48 -15.97 -3.55 -9.56
N GLY A 49 -15.42 -3.64 -8.34
CA GLY A 49 -16.18 -3.91 -7.11
C GLY A 49 -16.74 -5.33 -7.03
N GLN A 50 -16.18 -6.28 -7.78
CA GLN A 50 -16.57 -7.69 -7.79
C GLN A 50 -15.76 -8.51 -6.81
N ALA A 51 -16.32 -9.65 -6.38
CA ALA A 51 -15.62 -10.60 -5.52
C ALA A 51 -14.36 -11.15 -6.20
N ALA A 52 -13.22 -11.03 -5.53
CA ALA A 52 -11.92 -11.52 -5.96
C ALA A 52 -10.98 -11.65 -4.75
N PHE A 53 -9.85 -12.32 -4.94
CA PHE A 53 -8.73 -12.14 -4.03
C PHE A 53 -8.22 -10.71 -4.13
N LEU A 54 -7.95 -10.11 -2.97
CA LEU A 54 -7.48 -8.74 -2.86
C LEU A 54 -5.98 -8.75 -2.57
N PRO A 55 -5.21 -7.83 -3.16
CA PRO A 55 -3.80 -7.63 -2.81
C PRO A 55 -3.58 -7.54 -1.31
N CYS A 56 -2.69 -8.39 -0.79
CA CYS A 56 -2.54 -8.62 0.64
C CYS A 56 -2.20 -7.35 1.42
N THR A 57 -1.20 -6.57 1.00
CA THR A 57 -0.81 -5.32 1.66
C THR A 57 -1.91 -4.25 1.56
N PRO A 58 -2.45 -3.91 0.37
CA PRO A 58 -3.60 -3.00 0.24
C PRO A 58 -4.80 -3.39 1.11
N HIS A 59 -5.18 -4.66 1.12
CA HIS A 59 -6.29 -5.13 1.95
C HIS A 59 -5.98 -5.02 3.45
N GLY A 60 -4.74 -5.35 3.85
CA GLY A 60 -4.25 -5.15 5.21
C GLY A 60 -4.34 -3.69 5.67
N ILE A 61 -4.01 -2.73 4.79
CA ILE A 61 -4.13 -1.29 5.09
C ILE A 61 -5.59 -0.93 5.40
N ILE A 62 -6.54 -1.36 4.55
CA ILE A 62 -7.97 -1.12 4.79
C ILE A 62 -8.40 -1.73 6.13
N GLN A 63 -7.97 -2.96 6.41
CA GLN A 63 -8.28 -3.64 7.66
C GLN A 63 -7.72 -2.93 8.89
N LEU A 64 -6.49 -2.40 8.83
CA LEU A 64 -5.89 -1.63 9.91
C LEU A 64 -6.70 -0.35 10.18
N LEU A 65 -7.01 0.42 9.13
CA LEU A 65 -7.82 1.63 9.27
C LEU A 65 -9.18 1.35 9.91
N GLN A 66 -9.89 0.32 9.44
CA GLN A 66 -11.20 -0.07 9.97
C GLN A 66 -11.12 -0.49 11.44
N ARG A 67 -10.16 -1.36 11.78
CA ARG A 67 -10.02 -1.91 13.14
C ARG A 67 -9.53 -0.87 14.14
N SER A 68 -8.81 0.15 13.66
CA SER A 68 -8.43 1.32 14.46
C SER A 68 -9.55 2.36 14.60
N GLY A 69 -10.73 2.12 14.04
CA GLY A 69 -11.87 3.05 14.12
C GLY A 69 -11.71 4.30 13.24
N VAL A 70 -10.78 4.29 12.28
CA VAL A 70 -10.56 5.43 11.38
C VAL A 70 -11.72 5.52 10.39
N LYS A 71 -12.34 6.70 10.31
CA LYS A 71 -13.41 6.95 9.35
C LYS A 71 -12.82 7.17 7.95
N ILE A 72 -12.91 6.16 7.09
CA ILE A 72 -12.47 6.24 5.69
C ILE A 72 -13.49 7.01 4.84
N GLU A 73 -14.78 6.76 5.04
CA GLU A 73 -15.87 7.36 4.27
C GLU A 73 -15.85 8.89 4.34
N GLY A 74 -15.72 9.53 3.17
CA GLY A 74 -15.65 10.98 3.02
C GLY A 74 -14.31 11.61 3.40
N SER A 75 -13.31 10.83 3.80
CA SER A 75 -11.97 11.34 4.09
C SER A 75 -11.21 11.70 2.81
N HIS A 76 -10.26 12.62 2.90
CA HIS A 76 -9.24 12.82 1.90
C HIS A 76 -8.01 11.96 2.24
N THR A 77 -7.73 10.96 1.40
CA THR A 77 -6.55 10.09 1.53
C THR A 77 -5.50 10.44 0.49
N ALA A 78 -4.29 10.78 0.92
CA ALA A 78 -3.12 10.91 0.05
C ALA A 78 -2.28 9.63 0.09
N ILE A 79 -2.04 9.04 -1.08
CA ILE A 79 -1.17 7.87 -1.23
C ILE A 79 0.14 8.35 -1.85
N VAL A 80 1.26 8.12 -1.17
CA VAL A 80 2.59 8.49 -1.68
C VAL A 80 3.27 7.23 -2.19
N GLY A 81 3.06 6.93 -3.46
CA GLY A 81 3.46 5.68 -4.09
C GLY A 81 2.43 5.19 -5.09
N ARG A 82 2.87 4.68 -6.24
CA ARG A 82 1.98 4.18 -7.31
C ARG A 82 2.41 2.83 -7.89
N SER A 83 3.04 2.00 -7.05
CA SER A 83 3.42 0.64 -7.45
C SER A 83 2.18 -0.18 -7.81
N ASN A 84 2.38 -1.23 -8.62
CA ASN A 84 1.30 -2.16 -8.95
C ASN A 84 0.88 -3.03 -7.76
N ILE A 85 1.73 -3.12 -6.73
CA ILE A 85 1.52 -4.01 -5.58
C ILE A 85 0.89 -3.33 -4.37
N VAL A 86 1.07 -2.01 -4.21
CA VAL A 86 0.54 -1.26 -3.06
C VAL A 86 -0.29 -0.06 -3.50
N GLY A 87 0.36 0.94 -4.12
CA GLY A 87 -0.25 2.26 -4.32
C GLY A 87 -1.47 2.24 -5.24
N LYS A 88 -1.40 1.58 -6.40
CA LYS A 88 -2.54 1.51 -7.32
C LYS A 88 -3.70 0.68 -6.75
N PRO A 89 -3.48 -0.53 -6.19
CA PRO A 89 -4.61 -1.27 -5.63
C PRO A 89 -5.26 -0.58 -4.44
N VAL A 90 -4.48 -0.01 -3.50
CA VAL A 90 -5.09 0.65 -2.32
C VAL A 90 -5.90 1.87 -2.73
N ALA A 91 -5.47 2.61 -3.76
CA ALA A 91 -6.27 3.69 -4.36
C ALA A 91 -7.62 3.18 -4.87
N ASN A 92 -7.63 2.07 -5.62
CA ASN A 92 -8.85 1.50 -6.18
C ASN A 92 -9.78 0.89 -5.12
N MET A 93 -9.22 0.40 -4.01
CA MET A 93 -10.01 -0.08 -2.87
C MET A 93 -10.66 1.09 -2.12
N LEU A 94 -9.92 2.17 -1.85
CA LEU A 94 -10.41 3.33 -1.11
C LEU A 94 -11.53 4.10 -1.84
N ILE A 95 -11.56 4.10 -3.17
CA ILE A 95 -12.60 4.78 -3.96
C ILE A 95 -13.87 3.94 -4.16
N GLN A 96 -13.92 2.72 -3.64
CA GLN A 96 -15.12 1.88 -3.79
C GLN A 96 -16.33 2.53 -3.11
N LYS A 97 -17.51 2.40 -3.73
CA LYS A 97 -18.77 2.97 -3.23
C LYS A 97 -19.38 2.10 -2.12
N ASN A 98 -18.77 2.09 -0.94
CA ASN A 98 -19.28 1.40 0.24
C ASN A 98 -18.78 2.08 1.54
N ARG A 99 -19.38 1.73 2.70
CA ARG A 99 -19.07 2.36 4.00
C ARG A 99 -17.65 2.08 4.50
N GLU A 100 -17.06 1.00 4.01
CA GLU A 100 -15.73 0.53 4.34
C GLU A 100 -14.64 1.23 3.50
N SER A 101 -15.04 2.11 2.60
CA SER A 101 -14.21 2.83 1.63
C SER A 101 -14.83 4.20 1.38
N ASN A 102 -15.03 4.63 0.12
CA ASN A 102 -15.68 5.88 -0.24
C ASN A 102 -14.89 7.14 0.18
N ALA A 103 -13.56 7.08 0.05
CA ALA A 103 -12.66 8.22 0.26
C ALA A 103 -12.44 9.03 -1.03
N THR A 104 -12.10 10.32 -0.86
CA THR A 104 -11.46 11.11 -1.91
C THR A 104 -9.98 10.76 -1.92
N VAL A 105 -9.43 10.32 -3.06
CA VAL A 105 -8.06 9.80 -3.12
C VAL A 105 -7.18 10.64 -4.04
N THR A 106 -6.01 11.06 -3.52
CA THR A 106 -4.93 11.67 -4.30
C THR A 106 -3.74 10.72 -4.37
N VAL A 107 -3.34 10.30 -5.57
CA VAL A 107 -2.16 9.44 -5.77
C VAL A 107 -0.95 10.30 -6.15
N CYS A 108 0.01 10.41 -5.24
CA CYS A 108 1.27 11.10 -5.42
C CYS A 108 2.39 10.13 -5.81
N HIS A 109 3.44 10.65 -6.45
CA HIS A 109 4.59 9.88 -6.89
C HIS A 109 5.81 10.78 -7.16
N THR A 110 6.91 10.19 -7.61
CA THR A 110 8.19 10.86 -7.92
C THR A 110 8.15 11.99 -8.95
N ARG A 111 6.98 12.31 -9.52
CA ARG A 111 6.75 13.41 -10.48
C ARG A 111 5.65 14.37 -10.02
N THR A 112 5.16 14.21 -8.80
CA THR A 112 4.30 15.19 -8.15
C THR A 112 5.14 16.43 -7.85
N ALA A 113 4.71 17.60 -8.34
CA ALA A 113 5.49 18.84 -8.25
C ALA A 113 5.64 19.34 -6.80
N ASP A 114 4.54 19.35 -6.04
CA ASP A 114 4.51 19.71 -4.63
C ASP A 114 3.83 18.59 -3.84
N LEU A 115 4.64 17.65 -3.36
CA LEU A 115 4.14 16.53 -2.56
C LEU A 115 3.51 17.03 -1.24
N ALA A 116 4.12 18.03 -0.62
CA ALA A 116 3.70 18.57 0.66
C ALA A 116 2.31 19.25 0.57
N TYR A 117 2.01 19.91 -0.54
CA TYR A 117 0.69 20.47 -0.82
C TYR A 117 -0.41 19.41 -0.68
N HIS A 118 -0.22 18.24 -1.29
CA HIS A 118 -1.22 17.18 -1.27
C HIS A 118 -1.31 16.48 0.10
N THR A 119 -0.18 16.16 0.72
CA THR A 119 -0.15 15.43 2.00
C THR A 119 -0.68 16.29 3.15
N ARG A 120 -0.45 17.60 3.15
CA ARG A 120 -0.90 18.51 4.21
C ARG A 120 -2.42 18.68 4.26
N GLN A 121 -3.10 18.36 3.16
CA GLN A 121 -4.57 18.39 3.08
C GLN A 121 -5.21 17.06 3.47
N ALA A 122 -4.44 15.97 3.59
CA ALA A 122 -4.98 14.63 3.77
C ALA A 122 -5.39 14.36 5.22
N ASP A 123 -6.53 13.72 5.41
CA ASP A 123 -6.93 13.10 6.68
C ASP A 123 -6.15 11.81 6.93
N ILE A 124 -5.84 11.08 5.85
CA ILE A 124 -5.11 9.81 5.88
C ILE A 124 -3.95 9.89 4.89
N ILE A 125 -2.75 9.52 5.33
CA ILE A 125 -1.58 9.36 4.47
C ILE A 125 -1.18 7.88 4.44
N ILE A 126 -1.05 7.33 3.24
CA ILE A 126 -0.44 6.00 3.02
C ILE A 126 0.92 6.22 2.37
N ALA A 127 1.99 6.03 3.12
CA ALA A 127 3.36 6.17 2.65
C ALA A 127 3.86 4.82 2.10
N ALA A 128 4.10 4.74 0.80
CA ALA A 128 4.59 3.57 0.07
C ALA A 128 5.58 4.00 -1.02
N ALA A 129 6.50 4.88 -0.62
CA ALA A 129 7.49 5.52 -1.48
C ALA A 129 8.74 4.66 -1.67
N ASP A 130 8.99 3.69 -0.77
CA ASP A 130 10.21 2.86 -0.73
C ASP A 130 11.47 3.75 -0.62
N ARG A 131 11.38 4.77 0.24
CA ARG A 131 12.45 5.72 0.50
C ARG A 131 12.31 6.28 1.92
N PRO A 132 13.36 6.13 2.77
CA PRO A 132 13.34 6.64 4.14
C PRO A 132 12.98 8.11 4.25
N ASN A 133 12.19 8.45 5.27
CA ASN A 133 11.89 9.84 5.67
C ASN A 133 11.37 10.71 4.52
N THR A 134 10.58 10.13 3.61
CA THR A 134 9.89 10.84 2.53
C THR A 134 8.78 11.75 3.05
N ILE A 135 8.08 11.34 4.12
CA ILE A 135 7.04 12.15 4.78
C ILE A 135 7.61 12.72 6.08
N THR A 136 7.63 14.05 6.17
CA THR A 136 8.15 14.80 7.33
C THR A 136 7.04 15.59 8.03
N ALA A 137 7.30 16.03 9.26
CA ALA A 137 6.30 16.73 10.08
C ALA A 137 5.72 18.01 9.43
N ASP A 138 6.49 18.75 8.62
CA ASP A 138 5.99 19.96 7.94
C ASP A 138 5.04 19.65 6.77
N MET A 139 5.02 18.39 6.31
CA MET A 139 4.18 17.92 5.21
C MET A 139 2.82 17.39 5.66
N VAL A 140 2.57 17.34 6.97
CA VAL A 140 1.34 16.77 7.52
C VAL A 140 0.59 17.76 8.42
N LYS A 141 -0.73 17.61 8.49
CA LYS A 141 -1.59 18.37 9.41
C LYS A 141 -1.71 17.67 10.75
N ASP A 142 -2.16 18.41 11.76
CA ASP A 142 -2.45 17.85 13.08
C ASP A 142 -3.69 16.95 13.01
N GLY A 143 -3.66 15.84 13.74
CA GLY A 143 -4.70 14.81 13.74
C GLY A 143 -4.71 13.92 12.48
N VAL A 144 -3.62 13.88 11.71
CA VAL A 144 -3.51 13.00 10.53
C VAL A 144 -3.39 11.53 10.95
N VAL A 145 -4.03 10.63 10.19
CA VAL A 145 -3.75 9.20 10.29
C VAL A 145 -2.65 8.84 9.30
N VAL A 146 -1.63 8.10 9.73
CA VAL A 146 -0.51 7.69 8.88
C VAL A 146 -0.36 6.18 8.88
N ILE A 147 -0.31 5.58 7.67
CA ILE A 147 0.07 4.20 7.45
C ILE A 147 1.40 4.19 6.71
N ASP A 148 2.46 3.77 7.40
CA ASP A 148 3.79 3.62 6.83
C ASP A 148 4.00 2.18 6.34
N VAL A 149 4.07 2.02 5.01
CA VAL A 149 4.28 0.73 4.34
C VAL A 149 5.78 0.47 4.09
N GLY A 150 6.63 1.49 4.23
CA GLY A 150 8.05 1.41 3.93
C GLY A 150 8.79 0.45 4.86
N VAL A 151 9.69 -0.34 4.29
CA VAL A 151 10.62 -1.19 5.05
C VAL A 151 12.01 -1.04 4.45
N ASN A 152 12.68 0.03 4.85
CA ASN A 152 13.99 0.42 4.33
C ASN A 152 15.10 -0.02 5.27
N ARG A 153 16.22 -0.50 4.72
CA ARG A 153 17.44 -0.80 5.50
C ARG A 153 18.39 0.39 5.46
N ILE A 154 18.82 0.84 6.63
CA ILE A 154 19.86 1.87 6.78
C ILE A 154 21.00 1.28 7.60
N GLU A 155 22.23 1.41 7.10
CA GLU A 155 23.44 0.99 7.81
C GLU A 155 23.52 1.66 9.18
N ASP A 156 23.84 0.86 10.19
CA ASP A 156 23.93 1.29 11.58
C ASP A 156 24.92 0.36 12.30
N GLU A 157 26.14 0.86 12.49
CA GLU A 157 27.23 0.12 13.16
C GLU A 157 26.90 -0.20 14.62
N THR A 158 25.97 0.53 15.24
CA THR A 158 25.53 0.29 16.62
C THR A 158 24.46 -0.81 16.70
N ALA A 159 23.79 -1.14 15.58
CA ALA A 159 22.78 -2.18 15.53
C ALA A 159 23.42 -3.57 15.42
N LYS A 160 22.85 -4.56 16.13
CA LYS A 160 23.34 -5.96 16.14
C LYS A 160 23.51 -6.59 14.75
N LYS A 161 22.74 -6.15 13.76
CA LYS A 161 22.77 -6.67 12.38
C LYS A 161 23.60 -5.79 11.41
N GLY A 162 24.21 -4.71 11.89
CA GLY A 162 24.89 -3.70 11.07
C GLY A 162 23.94 -2.77 10.31
N TYR A 163 22.63 -2.89 10.54
CA TYR A 163 21.61 -2.02 9.96
C TYR A 163 20.38 -1.97 10.86
N ARG A 164 19.59 -0.89 10.70
CA ARG A 164 18.26 -0.72 11.26
C ARG A 164 17.21 -0.68 10.16
N LEU A 165 15.96 -1.02 10.51
CA LEU A 165 14.81 -0.85 9.62
C LEU A 165 14.11 0.46 9.94
N VAL A 166 13.80 1.24 8.92
CA VAL A 166 13.00 2.46 9.04
C VAL A 166 11.92 2.49 7.96
N GLY A 167 10.84 3.19 8.24
CA GLY A 167 9.77 3.38 7.27
C GLY A 167 10.03 4.53 6.30
N ASP A 168 9.01 4.89 5.53
CA ASP A 168 9.01 6.02 4.61
C ASP A 168 8.67 7.34 5.32
N VAL A 169 8.26 7.29 6.59
CA VAL A 169 7.88 8.44 7.41
C VAL A 169 8.98 8.75 8.42
N ASP A 170 9.27 10.03 8.62
CA ASP A 170 10.04 10.50 9.78
C ASP A 170 9.20 10.34 11.06
N PHE A 171 9.21 9.12 11.60
CA PHE A 171 8.32 8.69 12.68
C PHE A 171 8.40 9.60 13.92
N GLU A 172 9.60 9.99 14.33
CA GLU A 172 9.80 10.75 15.57
C GLU A 172 9.16 12.13 15.53
N THR A 173 9.17 12.79 14.37
CA THR A 173 8.56 14.13 14.24
C THR A 173 7.09 14.06 13.87
N VAL A 174 6.68 13.06 13.08
CA VAL A 174 5.29 12.90 12.63
C VAL A 174 4.38 12.36 13.74
N LYS A 175 4.87 11.53 14.66
CA LYS A 175 4.06 11.00 15.78
C LYS A 175 3.47 12.10 16.67
N GLU A 176 4.13 13.25 16.76
CA GLU A 176 3.67 14.40 17.56
C GLU A 176 2.47 15.11 16.92
N LYS A 177 2.17 14.83 15.64
CA LYS A 177 1.04 15.39 14.89
C LYS A 177 -0.05 14.35 14.59
N ALA A 178 0.31 13.08 14.53
CA ALA A 178 -0.60 12.00 14.18
C ALA A 178 -1.62 11.74 15.30
N SER A 179 -2.82 11.25 14.91
CA SER A 179 -3.91 10.89 15.85
C SER A 179 -3.85 9.45 16.32
#